data_AF-A0A0A9Y1Z2-F1
#
_entry.id   AF-A0A0A9Y1Z2-F1
#
_cell.length_a   1.000
_cell.length_b   1.000
_cell.length_c   1.000
_cell.angle_alpha   90.00
_cell.angle_beta   90.00
_cell.angle_gamma   90.00
#
_symmetry.space_group_name_H-M   'P 1'
#
loop_
_entity.id
_entity.type
_entity.pdbx_description
1 polymer ?
#
loop_
_entity_poly.entity_id
_entity_poly.type
_entity_poly.pdbx_seq_one_letter_code
_entity_poly.pdbx_strand_id
1 'polypeptide(L)'
;MACSLSMKGNRGSSHPSCSTCFTSPRTSTLSTRQHAGPRNALSLLCSITPSPRPCTTGPTATNSQPPMYEVFPDYFVPQPTIQEIYNARLLGIKDATFAYNNSGWEYNYNSDSVGGVLDYSLNNQHLENKISYFREDIGLNNYYLEWMRKNPGWMANPKYGKTWFKRGEGFYYTMQQFFARYTLERLANGLPWVDYLQWEKEVRVGYNPRVSHVGGQPFIPRSDNMVIDDPNNFYIYEARKAQDRVIDAISYNGFWNPSNDSLIAFDEENGIDLVGKALYGWWDFPGHKYYGNFYFKTLQALGNIAHFKHNVERNYGAITCPFTTMRDPLYYNFLGRLINTMQLHKFNLPAYRKTELGFPGVTVKKIEFDKLMTYFEMYQFNVFNTFPLKDISEYKNFNYKAKQFRLNHKPYTYKVTVESDASYEAMVRVFIGPKYDAEEHPLTMSQRRLAMFELDRFPVKMTAGQNVFERNSKESPIFHPDKEGFQEMYGKLQKAKGGAEPYYYYSERVSCGFPDRFQLPRGWKNGQPFVFTVVVSPITKRYEGEDKDFFLTCGSSNLYDNRPLGFPFDRPIWEDQFDVSNILTTDALIYHKDELVNNN
;
A
#
# COMPACT_ATOMS: atom_id res chain seq x y z
N MET A 1 -21.84 -55.40 13.51
CA MET A 1 -23.29 -55.67 13.64
C MET A 1 -23.99 -54.33 13.48
N ALA A 2 -24.35 -53.96 12.24
CA ALA A 2 -25.64 -54.22 11.57
C ALA A 2 -26.73 -53.26 12.14
N CYS A 3 -27.46 -52.40 11.41
CA CYS A 3 -27.89 -52.27 10.01
C CYS A 3 -28.01 -50.75 9.70
N SER A 4 -27.75 -50.14 8.53
CA SER A 4 -28.07 -50.36 7.10
C SER A 4 -29.53 -50.14 6.68
N LEU A 5 -29.71 -49.27 5.67
CA LEU A 5 -30.75 -49.14 4.60
C LEU A 5 -31.41 -47.72 4.56
N SER A 6 -31.18 -46.85 3.55
CA SER A 6 -31.51 -46.92 2.10
C SER A 6 -33.05 -46.77 1.88
N MET A 7 -33.64 -45.96 0.98
CA MET A 7 -33.24 -45.36 -0.30
C MET A 7 -34.32 -44.34 -0.79
N LYS A 8 -33.91 -43.35 -1.62
CA LYS A 8 -34.57 -42.74 -2.81
C LYS A 8 -35.93 -41.99 -2.72
N GLY A 9 -35.98 -40.81 -3.36
CA GLY A 9 -37.24 -40.26 -3.92
C GLY A 9 -37.29 -38.76 -4.31
N ASN A 10 -36.68 -38.41 -5.44
CA ASN A 10 -36.85 -37.26 -6.37
C ASN A 10 -37.92 -36.12 -6.17
N ARG A 11 -37.45 -34.91 -6.57
CA ARG A 11 -38.10 -33.75 -7.26
C ARG A 11 -39.03 -32.80 -6.49
N GLY A 12 -38.72 -31.50 -6.58
CA GLY A 12 -39.69 -30.41 -6.38
C GLY A 12 -39.07 -29.04 -6.11
N SER A 13 -38.85 -28.25 -7.15
CA SER A 13 -38.51 -26.82 -7.11
C SER A 13 -39.57 -25.98 -6.40
N SER A 14 -39.19 -25.10 -5.47
CA SER A 14 -39.87 -23.82 -5.23
C SER A 14 -39.04 -22.92 -4.29
N HIS A 15 -38.83 -21.67 -4.72
CA HIS A 15 -38.33 -20.58 -3.90
C HIS A 15 -39.25 -20.33 -2.69
N PRO A 16 -38.71 -19.90 -1.53
CA PRO A 16 -39.48 -19.08 -0.60
C PRO A 16 -39.00 -17.63 -0.64
N SER A 17 -39.96 -16.80 -1.02
CA SER A 17 -40.05 -15.35 -0.91
C SER A 17 -39.62 -14.79 0.45
N CYS A 18 -38.84 -13.71 0.43
CA CYS A 18 -38.71 -12.78 1.55
C CYS A 18 -40.04 -12.07 1.79
N SER A 19 -40.63 -12.25 2.97
CA SER A 19 -41.67 -11.36 3.46
C SER A 19 -41.55 -11.17 4.97
N THR A 20 -41.69 -9.90 5.37
CA THR A 20 -42.14 -9.39 6.68
C THR A 20 -41.22 -9.57 7.90
N CYS A 21 -40.52 -8.49 8.26
CA CYS A 21 -40.18 -8.16 9.65
C CYS A 21 -40.52 -6.69 9.92
N PHE A 22 -41.77 -6.45 10.32
CA PHE A 22 -42.19 -5.27 11.08
C PHE A 22 -42.93 -5.77 12.31
N THR A 23 -42.34 -5.64 13.49
CA THR A 23 -43.06 -5.49 14.77
C THR A 23 -42.16 -4.82 15.82
N SER A 24 -42.82 -4.05 16.68
CA SER A 24 -42.33 -2.91 17.46
C SER A 24 -41.60 -3.27 18.79
N PRO A 25 -41.11 -2.27 19.57
CA PRO A 25 -40.07 -2.44 20.59
C PRO A 25 -40.62 -2.90 21.94
N ARG A 26 -39.86 -3.75 22.65
CA ARG A 26 -40.03 -3.93 24.10
C ARG A 26 -38.97 -3.15 24.86
N THR A 27 -39.47 -2.25 25.68
CA THR A 27 -38.83 -1.56 26.79
C THR A 27 -38.18 -2.53 27.76
N SER A 28 -36.89 -2.30 28.07
CA SER A 28 -36.32 -2.70 29.35
C SER A 28 -35.45 -1.56 29.89
N THR A 29 -35.92 -1.00 30.98
CA THR A 29 -35.26 -0.02 31.83
C THR A 29 -34.08 -0.67 32.56
N LEU A 30 -32.89 -0.12 32.40
CA LEU A 30 -31.79 -0.26 33.35
C LEU A 30 -31.11 1.10 33.50
N SER A 31 -31.53 1.82 34.54
CA SER A 31 -30.84 3.00 35.03
C SER A 31 -29.60 2.57 35.81
N THR A 32 -28.42 3.09 35.51
CA THR A 32 -27.59 3.86 36.46
C THR A 32 -26.23 4.22 35.87
N ARG A 33 -25.79 5.44 36.23
CA ARG A 33 -24.46 6.06 36.14
C ARG A 33 -24.07 6.74 34.81
N GLN A 34 -24.48 8.01 34.78
CA GLN A 34 -23.74 9.16 34.27
C GLN A 34 -22.23 9.05 34.53
N HIS A 35 -21.46 8.99 33.44
CA HIS A 35 -20.24 9.75 33.17
C HIS A 35 -19.62 9.18 31.88
N ALA A 36 -20.26 9.48 30.74
CA ALA A 36 -19.64 9.31 29.43
C ALA A 36 -19.13 10.68 29.00
N GLY A 37 -17.82 10.91 29.13
CA GLY A 37 -17.15 12.02 28.45
C GLY A 37 -17.33 11.91 26.92
N PRO A 38 -17.01 12.98 26.17
CA PRO A 38 -17.23 13.00 24.73
C PRO A 38 -16.47 11.85 24.07
N ARG A 39 -17.22 10.90 23.49
CA ARG A 39 -16.64 9.78 22.75
C ARG A 39 -16.05 10.35 21.46
N ASN A 40 -14.73 10.26 21.30
CA ASN A 40 -13.99 10.74 20.14
C ASN A 40 -14.60 10.19 18.83
N ALA A 41 -14.90 11.07 17.87
CA ALA A 41 -15.44 10.69 16.56
C ALA A 41 -14.54 9.68 15.82
N LEU A 42 -13.21 9.76 16.02
CA LEU A 42 -12.26 8.76 15.51
C LEU A 42 -12.47 7.35 16.09
N SER A 43 -12.95 7.22 17.34
CA SER A 43 -13.15 5.93 18.01
C SER A 43 -14.44 5.21 17.59
N LEU A 44 -15.37 5.93 16.95
CA LEU A 44 -16.72 5.47 16.61
C LEU A 44 -16.92 5.15 15.12
N LEU A 45 -15.84 5.08 14.35
CA LEU A 45 -15.92 4.86 12.92
C LEU A 45 -16.27 3.40 12.59
N CYS A 46 -17.49 3.19 12.10
CA CYS A 46 -17.92 1.99 11.38
C CYS A 46 -17.02 1.64 10.17
N SER A 47 -16.17 2.57 9.69
CA SER A 47 -15.20 2.31 8.62
C SER A 47 -14.00 1.47 9.09
N ILE A 48 -13.66 1.47 10.38
CA ILE A 48 -12.57 0.64 10.94
C ILE A 48 -13.01 -0.84 11.05
N THR A 49 -14.32 -1.10 11.08
CA THR A 49 -14.86 -2.45 11.03
C THR A 49 -15.16 -2.87 9.59
N PRO A 50 -14.47 -3.85 9.00
CA PRO A 50 -15.16 -4.71 8.05
C PRO A 50 -16.27 -5.37 8.88
N SER A 51 -17.51 -4.91 8.73
CA SER A 51 -18.64 -5.46 9.49
C SER A 51 -18.59 -7.00 9.41
N PRO A 52 -18.42 -7.72 10.53
CA PRO A 52 -18.58 -9.16 10.56
C PRO A 52 -20.07 -9.53 10.73
N ARG A 53 -21.00 -8.56 10.57
CA ARG A 53 -22.43 -8.85 10.68
C ARG A 53 -22.92 -9.50 9.39
N PRO A 54 -23.60 -10.66 9.47
CA PRO A 54 -24.20 -11.32 8.31
C PRO A 54 -25.30 -10.48 7.61
N CYS A 55 -25.77 -9.39 8.23
CA CYS A 55 -26.74 -8.48 7.61
C CYS A 55 -26.14 -7.56 6.53
N THR A 56 -24.81 -7.43 6.46
CA THR A 56 -24.12 -6.70 5.38
C THR A 56 -23.56 -7.63 4.30
N THR A 57 -23.75 -8.95 4.43
CA THR A 57 -23.26 -9.96 3.50
C THR A 57 -24.44 -10.57 2.74
N GLY A 58 -24.96 -9.85 1.74
CA GLY A 58 -25.39 -10.55 0.54
C GLY A 58 -24.15 -11.12 -0.15
N PRO A 59 -24.27 -12.16 -1.00
CA PRO A 59 -23.13 -12.84 -1.66
C PRO A 59 -22.30 -11.96 -2.62
N THR A 60 -22.47 -10.63 -2.58
CA THR A 60 -21.88 -9.64 -3.49
C THR A 60 -21.51 -8.29 -2.83
N ALA A 61 -21.58 -8.13 -1.51
CA ALA A 61 -21.45 -6.80 -0.87
C ALA A 61 -20.02 -6.42 -0.43
N THR A 62 -19.20 -5.90 -1.35
CA THR A 62 -17.92 -5.19 -1.05
C THR A 62 -18.11 -3.67 -0.95
N ASN A 63 -18.58 -3.13 0.17
CA ASN A 63 -19.01 -1.71 0.27
C ASN A 63 -18.05 -0.73 -0.43
N SER A 64 -18.50 -0.06 -1.50
CA SER A 64 -17.79 1.09 -2.07
C SER A 64 -17.72 2.17 -0.98
N GLN A 65 -16.50 2.50 -0.54
CA GLN A 65 -16.25 3.47 0.52
C GLN A 65 -15.70 4.75 -0.10
N PRO A 66 -16.16 5.93 0.34
CA PRO A 66 -15.59 7.18 -0.12
C PRO A 66 -14.11 7.24 0.23
N PRO A 67 -13.29 7.93 -0.60
CA PRO A 67 -11.89 8.13 -0.30
C PRO A 67 -11.69 8.86 1.02
N MET A 68 -10.70 8.43 1.80
CA MET A 68 -10.47 8.96 3.13
C MET A 68 -9.93 10.39 3.11
N TYR A 69 -9.36 10.83 1.97
CA TYR A 69 -8.99 12.23 1.75
C TYR A 69 -10.18 13.18 1.59
N GLU A 70 -11.38 12.68 1.27
CA GLU A 70 -12.61 13.47 1.34
C GLU A 70 -13.29 13.35 2.71
N VAL A 71 -13.11 12.22 3.42
CA VAL A 71 -13.70 12.02 4.76
C VAL A 71 -12.95 12.80 5.84
N PHE A 72 -11.61 12.81 5.79
CA PHE A 72 -10.76 13.54 6.74
C PHE A 72 -9.72 14.39 6.00
N PRO A 73 -10.12 15.47 5.31
CA PRO A 73 -9.19 16.23 4.50
C PRO A 73 -8.04 16.87 5.29
N ASP A 74 -8.23 17.12 6.60
CA ASP A 74 -7.22 17.68 7.52
C ASP A 74 -5.88 16.90 7.52
N TYR A 75 -5.92 15.59 7.27
CA TYR A 75 -4.71 14.75 7.20
C TYR A 75 -4.04 14.76 5.82
N PHE A 76 -4.69 15.31 4.80
CA PHE A 76 -4.24 15.23 3.41
C PHE A 76 -3.90 16.59 2.79
N VAL A 77 -4.60 17.64 3.24
CA VAL A 77 -4.50 19.00 2.72
C VAL A 77 -3.66 19.85 3.68
N PRO A 78 -2.67 20.62 3.19
CA PRO A 78 -1.86 21.49 4.03
C PRO A 78 -2.68 22.49 4.85
N GLN A 79 -2.26 22.75 6.08
CA GLN A 79 -2.91 23.68 7.01
C GLN A 79 -3.18 25.08 6.44
N PRO A 80 -2.28 25.72 5.67
CA PRO A 80 -2.58 27.01 5.04
C PRO A 80 -3.79 26.95 4.12
N THR A 81 -3.92 25.90 3.33
CA THR A 81 -5.05 25.68 2.42
C THR A 81 -6.34 25.36 3.20
N ILE A 82 -6.25 24.58 4.28
CA ILE A 82 -7.36 24.40 5.22
C ILE A 82 -7.83 25.76 5.76
N GLN A 83 -6.92 26.65 6.14
CA GLN A 83 -7.27 27.98 6.63
C GLN A 83 -7.96 28.83 5.56
N GLU A 84 -7.52 28.77 4.30
CA GLU A 84 -8.20 29.44 3.18
C GLU A 84 -9.64 28.94 3.01
N ILE A 85 -9.87 27.63 3.14
CA ILE A 85 -11.20 27.02 3.10
C ILE A 85 -12.08 27.56 4.24
N TYR A 86 -11.55 27.63 5.46
CA TYR A 86 -12.25 28.22 6.59
C TYR A 86 -12.59 29.70 6.35
N ASN A 87 -11.65 30.49 5.84
CA ASN A 87 -11.86 31.91 5.54
C ASN A 87 -12.96 32.11 4.49
N ALA A 88 -12.96 31.31 3.42
CA ALA A 88 -14.00 31.36 2.39
C ALA A 88 -15.39 31.07 2.98
N ARG A 89 -15.49 30.09 3.90
CA ARG A 89 -16.75 29.80 4.60
C ARG A 89 -17.21 30.95 5.49
N LEU A 90 -16.30 31.57 6.24
CA LEU A 90 -16.62 32.73 7.08
C LEU A 90 -17.12 33.92 6.24
N LEU A 91 -16.61 34.08 5.02
CA LEU A 91 -17.04 35.08 4.06
C LEU A 91 -18.35 34.72 3.33
N GLY A 92 -18.93 33.54 3.60
CA GLY A 92 -20.17 33.09 2.96
C GLY A 92 -20.01 32.70 1.49
N ILE A 93 -18.78 32.45 1.02
CA ILE A 93 -18.51 31.94 -0.33
C ILE A 93 -19.11 30.54 -0.43
N LYS A 94 -19.82 30.23 -1.51
CA LYS A 94 -20.52 28.94 -1.68
C LYS A 94 -19.78 27.96 -2.58
N ASP A 95 -18.97 28.45 -3.51
CA ASP A 95 -18.22 27.64 -4.45
C ASP A 95 -16.79 28.17 -4.53
N ALA A 96 -15.82 27.31 -4.24
CA ALA A 96 -14.41 27.67 -4.30
C ALA A 96 -13.52 26.44 -4.52
N THR A 97 -12.46 26.63 -5.28
CA THR A 97 -11.40 25.64 -5.49
C THR A 97 -10.08 26.18 -4.98
N PHE A 98 -9.42 25.42 -4.11
CA PHE A 98 -8.18 25.81 -3.44
C PHE A 98 -7.02 24.97 -3.97
N ALA A 99 -6.11 25.60 -4.70
CA ALA A 99 -4.94 24.91 -5.25
C ALA A 99 -3.78 24.95 -4.26
N TYR A 100 -3.09 23.83 -4.08
CA TYR A 100 -1.86 23.77 -3.31
C TYR A 100 -0.78 23.00 -4.07
N ASN A 101 0.46 23.43 -3.88
CA ASN A 101 1.62 22.83 -4.52
C ASN A 101 2.37 21.91 -3.54
N ASN A 102 2.52 20.66 -3.94
CA ASN A 102 3.30 19.62 -3.29
C ASN A 102 4.09 18.79 -4.31
N SER A 103 4.48 19.45 -5.41
CA SER A 103 5.31 18.86 -6.46
C SER A 103 6.77 18.67 -6.04
N GLY A 104 7.17 19.20 -4.88
CA GLY A 104 8.53 19.29 -4.39
C GLY A 104 9.19 20.64 -4.64
N TRP A 105 8.68 21.42 -5.60
CA TRP A 105 9.19 22.74 -5.97
C TRP A 105 8.72 23.85 -5.03
N GLU A 106 7.76 23.57 -4.15
CA GLU A 106 7.31 24.49 -3.09
C GLU A 106 8.38 24.84 -2.06
N TYR A 107 9.51 24.12 -2.08
CA TYR A 107 10.69 24.36 -1.24
C TYR A 107 11.82 25.12 -1.98
N ASN A 108 11.52 25.71 -3.14
CA ASN A 108 12.46 26.62 -3.81
C ASN A 108 12.77 27.84 -2.93
N TYR A 109 13.95 28.43 -3.17
CA TYR A 109 14.59 29.45 -2.32
C TYR A 109 13.63 30.54 -1.85
N ASN A 110 13.77 30.89 -0.57
CA ASN A 110 13.17 32.09 -0.04
C ASN A 110 13.73 33.30 -0.80
N SER A 111 12.85 34.12 -1.38
CA SER A 111 13.23 35.38 -2.03
C SER A 111 13.91 36.38 -1.08
N ASP A 112 13.68 36.22 0.22
CA ASP A 112 14.14 37.13 1.28
C ASP A 112 15.53 36.75 1.85
N SER A 113 16.09 35.61 1.41
CA SER A 113 17.47 35.23 1.71
C SER A 113 18.46 36.09 0.92
N VAL A 114 19.75 36.07 1.31
CA VAL A 114 20.87 36.87 0.74
C VAL A 114 21.18 36.60 -0.75
N GLY A 115 20.26 35.96 -1.48
CA GLY A 115 20.33 35.61 -2.89
C GLY A 115 21.00 34.26 -3.12
N GLY A 116 20.31 33.39 -3.87
CA GLY A 116 20.84 32.17 -4.49
C GLY A 116 21.96 31.50 -3.70
N VAL A 117 23.13 31.34 -4.33
CA VAL A 117 24.31 30.57 -3.86
C VAL A 117 24.85 30.86 -2.45
N LEU A 118 24.44 31.96 -1.80
CA LEU A 118 24.87 32.34 -0.46
C LEU A 118 23.84 32.01 0.63
N ASP A 119 22.66 31.52 0.24
CA ASP A 119 21.67 31.04 1.20
C ASP A 119 22.22 29.83 1.95
N TYR A 120 22.34 29.91 3.27
CA TYR A 120 22.84 28.79 4.08
C TYR A 120 21.95 27.53 3.95
N SER A 121 20.67 27.69 3.59
CA SER A 121 19.77 26.58 3.29
C SER A 121 20.16 25.79 2.03
N LEU A 122 21.01 26.34 1.14
CA LEU A 122 21.61 25.61 0.02
C LEU A 122 22.67 24.59 0.44
N ASN A 123 23.37 24.82 1.55
CA ASN A 123 24.38 23.89 2.03
C ASN A 123 23.75 22.69 2.74
N ASN A 124 22.49 22.81 3.17
CA ASN A 124 21.68 21.74 3.73
C ASN A 124 20.48 21.46 2.82
N GLN A 125 20.74 21.06 1.57
CA GLN A 125 19.65 20.76 0.62
C GLN A 125 18.79 19.63 1.19
N HIS A 126 17.54 19.95 1.56
CA HIS A 126 16.52 18.95 1.84
C HIS A 126 16.08 18.27 0.54
N LEU A 127 16.96 17.43 0.00
CA LEU A 127 16.80 16.75 -1.29
C LEU A 127 15.54 15.88 -1.34
N GLU A 128 15.05 15.42 -0.19
CA GLU A 128 13.80 14.66 -0.05
C GLU A 128 12.56 15.40 -0.54
N ASN A 129 12.63 16.73 -0.68
CA ASN A 129 11.53 17.52 -1.23
C ASN A 129 11.31 17.23 -2.72
N LYS A 130 12.35 16.83 -3.49
CA LYS A 130 12.21 16.52 -4.92
C LYS A 130 11.19 15.41 -5.22
N ILE A 131 10.85 14.60 -4.21
CA ILE A 131 9.92 13.48 -4.31
C ILE A 131 8.67 13.68 -3.43
N SER A 132 8.38 14.90 -3.00
CA SER A 132 7.16 15.22 -2.24
C SER A 132 5.88 14.84 -3.00
N TYR A 133 5.87 14.97 -4.33
CA TYR A 133 4.72 14.55 -5.16
C TYR A 133 4.35 13.08 -5.00
N PHE A 134 5.30 12.23 -4.62
CA PHE A 134 5.07 10.82 -4.34
C PHE A 134 4.65 10.64 -2.88
N ARG A 135 5.43 11.17 -1.93
CA ARG A 135 5.20 11.02 -0.49
C ARG A 135 3.88 11.63 -0.03
N GLU A 136 3.48 12.75 -0.63
CA GLU A 136 2.27 13.51 -0.30
C GLU A 136 1.07 13.23 -1.21
N ASP A 137 1.18 12.27 -2.14
CA ASP A 137 0.05 11.88 -2.98
C ASP A 137 -1.10 11.36 -2.11
N ILE A 138 -2.29 11.95 -2.30
CA ILE A 138 -3.47 11.58 -1.51
C ILE A 138 -3.92 10.15 -1.79
N GLY A 139 -3.75 9.66 -3.02
CA GLY A 139 -4.09 8.30 -3.44
C GLY A 139 -3.16 7.28 -2.80
N LEU A 140 -1.84 7.54 -2.78
CA LEU A 140 -0.85 6.65 -2.17
C LEU A 140 -1.06 6.53 -0.66
N ASN A 141 -1.25 7.66 0.04
CA ASN A 141 -1.52 7.67 1.47
C ASN A 141 -2.85 6.98 1.79
N ASN A 142 -3.89 7.19 0.97
CA ASN A 142 -5.16 6.50 1.10
C ASN A 142 -5.01 4.98 0.86
N TYR A 143 -4.21 4.56 -0.12
CA TYR A 143 -3.94 3.14 -0.37
C TYR A 143 -3.26 2.46 0.83
N TYR A 144 -2.24 3.10 1.40
CA TYR A 144 -1.58 2.58 2.61
C TYR A 144 -2.54 2.47 3.80
N LEU A 145 -3.40 3.47 4.00
CA LEU A 145 -4.45 3.43 5.02
C LEU A 145 -5.44 2.26 4.78
N GLU A 146 -5.87 2.03 3.54
CA GLU A 146 -6.73 0.90 3.20
C GLU A 146 -6.04 -0.43 3.44
N TRP A 147 -4.74 -0.54 3.12
CA TRP A 147 -3.94 -1.71 3.43
C TRP A 147 -3.90 -1.97 4.95
N MET A 148 -3.64 -0.93 5.76
CA MET A 148 -3.65 -1.00 7.22
C MET A 148 -5.02 -1.43 7.77
N ARG A 149 -6.09 -0.86 7.22
CA ARG A 149 -7.48 -1.14 7.61
C ARG A 149 -7.91 -2.57 7.27
N LYS A 150 -7.44 -3.12 6.16
CA LYS A 150 -7.62 -4.54 5.80
C LYS A 150 -6.75 -5.48 6.63
N ASN A 151 -5.70 -4.94 7.27
CA ASN A 151 -4.72 -5.70 8.04
C ASN A 151 -4.58 -5.27 9.52
N PRO A 152 -5.67 -5.20 10.29
CA PRO A 152 -5.58 -4.84 11.70
C PRO A 152 -4.76 -5.87 12.49
N GLY A 153 -3.73 -5.39 13.21
CA GLY A 153 -2.85 -6.24 14.03
C GLY A 153 -3.58 -7.00 15.15
N TRP A 154 -4.67 -6.42 15.66
CA TRP A 154 -5.47 -6.97 16.75
C TRP A 154 -6.47 -8.05 16.32
N MET A 155 -6.70 -8.26 15.02
CA MET A 155 -7.73 -9.18 14.52
C MET A 155 -7.16 -10.59 14.33
N ALA A 156 -7.80 -11.57 14.97
CA ALA A 156 -7.41 -12.99 14.95
C ALA A 156 -8.30 -13.85 14.03
N ASN A 157 -7.67 -14.63 13.15
CA ASN A 157 -8.30 -15.43 12.09
C ASN A 157 -9.55 -16.24 12.52
N PRO A 158 -9.50 -17.09 13.58
CA PRO A 158 -10.61 -18.01 13.87
C PRO A 158 -11.87 -17.31 14.42
N LYS A 159 -11.71 -16.14 15.05
CA LYS A 159 -12.81 -15.40 15.67
C LYS A 159 -13.76 -14.80 14.64
N TYR A 160 -13.30 -14.58 13.41
CA TYR A 160 -14.04 -13.89 12.36
C TYR A 160 -14.37 -14.78 11.16
N GLY A 161 -14.14 -16.10 11.26
CA GLY A 161 -14.47 -17.07 10.20
C GLY A 161 -13.73 -16.84 8.88
N LYS A 162 -12.59 -16.16 8.91
CA LYS A 162 -11.73 -15.90 7.74
C LYS A 162 -10.50 -16.80 7.80
N THR A 163 -9.91 -17.06 6.64
CA THR A 163 -8.56 -17.64 6.53
C THR A 163 -7.70 -16.77 5.62
N TRP A 164 -6.86 -15.93 6.21
CA TRP A 164 -5.88 -15.15 5.45
C TRP A 164 -4.71 -16.01 5.00
N PHE A 165 -4.60 -16.23 3.70
CA PHE A 165 -3.51 -17.01 3.12
C PHE A 165 -2.26 -16.15 2.96
N LYS A 166 -1.10 -16.64 3.44
CA LYS A 166 0.22 -16.01 3.29
C LYS A 166 0.28 -14.55 3.74
N ARG A 167 -0.35 -14.25 4.88
CA ARG A 167 -0.49 -12.87 5.43
C ARG A 167 0.86 -12.19 5.70
N GLY A 168 1.82 -12.90 6.27
CA GLY A 168 3.15 -12.37 6.58
C GLY A 168 4.03 -12.25 5.35
N GLU A 169 3.93 -13.19 4.41
CA GLU A 169 4.64 -13.10 3.12
C GLU A 169 4.09 -11.94 2.27
N GLY A 170 2.78 -11.77 2.29
CA GLY A 170 2.12 -10.65 1.67
C GLY A 170 2.50 -9.31 2.30
N PHE A 171 2.67 -9.26 3.62
CA PHE A 171 3.21 -8.08 4.29
C PHE A 171 4.64 -7.75 3.85
N TYR A 172 5.52 -8.75 3.79
CA TYR A 172 6.86 -8.58 3.20
C TYR A 172 6.78 -8.00 1.79
N TYR A 173 5.95 -8.60 0.93
CA TYR A 173 5.76 -8.15 -0.45
C TYR A 173 5.26 -6.71 -0.52
N THR A 174 4.18 -6.34 0.19
CA THR A 174 3.65 -4.97 0.15
C THR A 174 4.69 -3.96 0.62
N MET A 175 5.38 -4.20 1.74
CA MET A 175 6.39 -3.28 2.27
C MET A 175 7.58 -3.15 1.30
N GLN A 176 8.02 -4.27 0.70
CA GLN A 176 9.09 -4.25 -0.29
C GLN A 176 8.67 -3.52 -1.56
N GLN A 177 7.44 -3.67 -2.04
CA GLN A 177 6.93 -2.96 -3.22
C GLN A 177 6.81 -1.44 -2.97
N PHE A 178 6.36 -1.00 -1.78
CA PHE A 178 6.41 0.43 -1.42
C PHE A 178 7.85 0.96 -1.43
N PHE A 179 8.79 0.21 -0.85
CA PHE A 179 10.19 0.59 -0.79
C PHE A 179 10.85 0.63 -2.17
N ALA A 180 10.61 -0.37 -3.01
CA ALA A 180 11.09 -0.42 -4.40
C ALA A 180 10.55 0.77 -5.19
N ARG A 181 9.25 1.03 -5.09
CA ARG A 181 8.63 2.13 -5.82
C ARG A 181 9.13 3.50 -5.39
N TYR A 182 9.34 3.70 -4.09
CA TYR A 182 9.97 4.90 -3.55
C TYR A 182 11.41 5.05 -4.04
N THR A 183 12.18 3.95 -4.03
CA THR A 183 13.57 3.94 -4.52
C THR A 183 13.66 4.29 -6.00
N LEU A 184 12.70 3.83 -6.83
CA LEU A 184 12.60 4.25 -8.23
C LEU A 184 12.37 5.76 -8.37
N GLU A 185 11.53 6.39 -7.55
CA GLU A 185 11.38 7.86 -7.57
C GLU A 185 12.65 8.58 -7.14
N ARG A 186 13.37 8.04 -6.16
CA ARG A 186 14.63 8.62 -5.70
C ARG A 186 15.63 8.70 -6.85
N LEU A 187 15.90 7.56 -7.46
CA LEU A 187 16.84 7.46 -8.58
C LEU A 187 16.33 8.26 -9.79
N ALA A 188 15.01 8.32 -10.02
CA ALA A 188 14.41 9.18 -11.03
C ALA A 188 14.75 10.68 -10.85
N ASN A 189 14.91 11.13 -9.61
CA ASN A 189 15.22 12.52 -9.27
C ASN A 189 16.70 12.74 -8.85
N GLY A 190 17.59 11.78 -9.14
CA GLY A 190 19.01 11.87 -8.82
C GLY A 190 19.32 11.83 -7.32
N LEU A 191 18.47 11.16 -6.54
CA LEU A 191 18.68 10.92 -5.11
C LEU A 191 19.34 9.56 -4.92
N PRO A 192 20.24 9.42 -3.93
CA PRO A 192 20.88 8.14 -3.61
C PRO A 192 19.85 7.12 -3.09
N TRP A 193 20.30 5.88 -2.95
CA TRP A 193 19.57 4.82 -2.28
C TRP A 193 19.03 5.24 -0.90
N VAL A 194 17.99 4.57 -0.45
CA VAL A 194 17.43 4.81 0.88
C VAL A 194 18.40 4.25 1.93
N ASP A 195 18.93 5.10 2.79
CA ASP A 195 19.62 4.66 4.01
C ASP A 195 18.63 3.90 4.90
N TYR A 196 19.00 2.76 5.48
CA TYR A 196 18.12 2.08 6.43
C TYR A 196 18.26 2.67 7.85
N LEU A 197 17.20 2.58 8.64
CA LEU A 197 17.17 3.05 10.02
C LEU A 197 18.21 2.32 10.89
N GLN A 198 19.07 3.10 11.55
CA GLN A 198 20.00 2.64 12.58
C GLN A 198 19.65 3.38 13.87
N TRP A 199 19.40 2.64 14.96
CA TRP A 199 18.95 3.24 16.22
C TRP A 199 20.02 4.15 16.83
N GLU A 200 21.29 3.79 16.63
CA GLU A 200 22.46 4.45 17.17
C GLU A 200 22.93 5.66 16.34
N LYS A 201 22.27 5.95 15.21
CA LYS A 201 22.61 7.09 14.34
C LYS A 201 21.52 8.15 14.37
N GLU A 202 21.94 9.39 14.14
CA GLU A 202 21.03 10.50 13.92
C GLU A 202 20.17 10.28 12.67
N VAL A 203 18.93 10.73 12.74
CA VAL A 203 18.06 10.85 11.57
C VAL A 203 18.40 12.13 10.85
N ARG A 204 19.15 12.00 9.75
CA ARG A 204 19.64 13.13 8.95
C ARG A 204 18.52 14.03 8.45
N VAL A 205 17.44 13.43 7.92
CA VAL A 205 16.34 14.18 7.31
C VAL A 205 15.16 14.31 8.29
N GLY A 206 14.93 15.55 8.70
CA GLY A 206 13.74 15.99 9.41
C GLY A 206 12.49 15.97 8.53
N TYR A 207 11.34 16.25 9.14
CA TYR A 207 10.07 16.31 8.44
C TYR A 207 9.06 17.19 9.18
N ASN A 208 8.52 18.18 8.47
CA ASN A 208 7.36 18.94 8.91
C ASN A 208 6.16 18.56 8.02
N PRO A 209 5.15 17.86 8.56
CA PRO A 209 4.05 17.34 7.76
C PRO A 209 3.08 18.39 7.24
N ARG A 210 3.07 19.61 7.81
CA ARG A 210 2.19 20.74 7.42
C ARG A 210 0.69 20.39 7.37
N VAL A 211 0.27 19.28 7.97
CA VAL A 211 -1.12 18.84 8.15
C VAL A 211 -1.44 18.72 9.64
N SER A 212 -2.71 18.53 9.99
CA SER A 212 -3.16 18.43 11.38
C SER A 212 -4.07 17.26 11.64
N HIS A 213 -4.25 16.96 12.92
CA HIS A 213 -5.40 16.19 13.37
C HIS A 213 -6.71 16.93 13.09
N VAL A 214 -7.80 16.18 13.00
CA VAL A 214 -9.16 16.72 12.99
C VAL A 214 -9.34 17.57 14.26
N GLY A 215 -9.58 18.87 14.08
CA GLY A 215 -9.60 19.86 15.17
C GLY A 215 -8.43 20.84 15.16
N GLY A 216 -7.52 20.74 14.20
CA GLY A 216 -6.48 21.75 13.94
C GLY A 216 -5.19 21.59 14.73
N GLN A 217 -5.08 20.59 15.62
CA GLN A 217 -3.84 20.31 16.35
C GLN A 217 -2.76 19.82 15.36
N PRO A 218 -1.63 20.53 15.21
CA PRO A 218 -0.55 20.11 14.31
C PRO A 218 0.16 18.87 14.85
N PHE A 219 0.68 18.03 13.93
CA PHE A 219 1.63 16.99 14.30
C PHE A 219 2.96 17.61 14.77
N ILE A 220 3.72 16.86 15.55
CA ILE A 220 5.04 17.28 15.99
C ILE A 220 6.04 17.16 14.83
N PRO A 221 6.67 18.26 14.38
CA PRO A 221 7.70 18.18 13.36
C PRO A 221 9.00 17.59 13.92
N ARG A 222 9.76 16.89 13.08
CA ARG A 222 11.10 16.40 13.40
C ARG A 222 12.14 17.31 12.74
N SER A 223 13.14 17.78 13.50
CA SER A 223 14.28 18.51 12.95
C SER A 223 15.24 17.57 12.23
N ASP A 224 16.10 18.11 11.38
CA ASP A 224 17.25 17.39 10.83
C ASP A 224 18.20 16.94 11.94
N ASN A 225 18.99 15.91 11.62
CA ASN A 225 20.04 15.34 12.47
C ASN A 225 19.57 15.03 13.90
N MET A 226 18.29 14.66 14.04
CA MET A 226 17.74 14.32 15.35
C MET A 226 18.23 12.94 15.78
N VAL A 227 18.86 12.86 16.95
CA VAL A 227 19.15 11.58 17.61
C VAL A 227 17.87 11.05 18.24
N ILE A 228 17.42 9.87 17.80
CA ILE A 228 16.21 9.22 18.31
C ILE A 228 16.49 8.44 19.60
N ASP A 229 17.77 8.22 19.93
CA ASP A 229 18.24 7.46 21.09
C ASP A 229 18.14 8.23 22.42
N ASP A 230 16.91 8.35 22.96
CA ASP A 230 16.71 8.70 24.37
C ASP A 230 16.75 7.41 25.21
N PRO A 231 17.67 7.27 26.19
CA PRO A 231 17.73 6.11 27.08
C PRO A 231 16.44 5.87 27.90
N ASN A 232 15.52 6.85 27.96
CA ASN A 232 14.20 6.71 28.57
C ASN A 232 13.10 6.32 27.56
N ASN A 233 13.42 6.13 26.28
CA ASN A 233 12.45 5.73 25.27
C ASN A 233 12.20 4.22 25.31
N PHE A 234 11.29 3.83 26.21
CA PHE A 234 10.82 2.45 26.38
C PHE A 234 10.38 1.79 25.06
N TYR A 235 9.87 2.55 24.08
CA TYR A 235 9.44 1.99 22.80
C TYR A 235 10.60 1.56 21.91
N ILE A 236 11.75 2.25 21.97
CA ILE A 236 12.97 1.83 21.27
C ILE A 236 13.45 0.51 21.86
N TYR A 237 13.50 0.41 23.20
CA TYR A 237 13.86 -0.82 23.88
C TYR A 237 12.94 -1.99 23.46
N GLU A 238 11.61 -1.78 23.48
CA GLU A 238 10.65 -2.81 23.05
C GLU A 238 10.80 -3.19 21.58
N ALA A 239 11.00 -2.21 20.69
CA ALA A 239 11.20 -2.46 19.27
C ALA A 239 12.48 -3.27 19.02
N ARG A 240 13.61 -2.90 19.65
CA ARG A 240 14.87 -3.63 19.57
C ARG A 240 14.71 -5.06 20.06
N LYS A 241 14.12 -5.26 21.25
CA LYS A 241 13.89 -6.60 21.79
C LYS A 241 12.97 -7.46 20.94
N ALA A 242 11.92 -6.89 20.36
CA ALA A 242 11.05 -7.61 19.43
C ALA A 242 11.81 -8.02 18.16
N GLN A 243 12.64 -7.14 17.62
CA GLN A 243 13.48 -7.43 16.45
C GLN A 243 14.50 -8.54 16.74
N ASP A 244 15.25 -8.40 17.84
CA ASP A 244 16.31 -9.35 18.24
C ASP A 244 15.74 -10.77 18.38
N ARG A 245 14.59 -10.92 19.06
CA ARG A 245 13.92 -12.24 19.19
C ARG A 245 13.57 -12.86 17.85
N VAL A 246 13.15 -12.05 16.87
CA VAL A 246 12.86 -12.56 15.51
C VAL A 246 14.14 -12.92 14.79
N ILE A 247 15.21 -12.13 14.91
CA ILE A 247 16.53 -12.43 14.34
C ILE A 247 17.09 -13.74 14.94
N ASP A 248 16.95 -13.95 16.24
CA ASP A 248 17.36 -15.19 16.92
C ASP A 248 16.59 -16.39 16.37
N ALA A 249 15.27 -16.26 16.18
CA ALA A 249 14.44 -17.31 15.58
C ALA A 249 14.81 -17.60 14.11
N ILE A 250 15.14 -16.57 13.33
CA ILE A 250 15.67 -16.72 11.96
C ILE A 250 16.99 -17.49 11.98
N SER A 251 17.88 -17.15 12.90
CA SER A 251 19.20 -17.78 13.04
C SER A 251 19.07 -19.24 13.48
N TYR A 252 18.09 -19.54 14.34
CA TYR A 252 17.78 -20.90 14.79
C TYR A 252 16.99 -21.74 13.76
N ASN A 253 16.47 -21.11 12.69
CA ASN A 253 15.61 -21.72 11.68
C ASN A 253 14.24 -22.21 12.22
N GLY A 254 13.65 -21.46 13.15
CA GLY A 254 12.30 -21.75 13.64
C GLY A 254 11.83 -20.83 14.77
N PHE A 255 10.51 -20.78 14.97
CA PHE A 255 9.91 -20.07 16.10
C PHE A 255 9.58 -21.01 17.25
N TRP A 256 9.96 -20.62 18.46
CA TRP A 256 9.48 -21.27 19.66
C TRP A 256 8.04 -20.83 19.95
N ASN A 257 7.14 -21.80 20.16
CA ASN A 257 5.79 -21.54 20.60
C ASN A 257 5.71 -21.66 22.13
N PRO A 258 5.55 -20.54 22.87
CA PRO A 258 5.52 -20.57 24.32
C PRO A 258 4.30 -21.31 24.90
N SER A 259 3.23 -21.49 24.11
CA SER A 259 1.97 -22.01 24.62
C SER A 259 1.97 -23.52 24.86
N ASN A 260 2.85 -24.25 24.15
CA ASN A 260 2.95 -25.70 24.19
C ASN A 260 4.41 -26.20 24.15
N ASP A 261 5.37 -25.28 24.30
CA ASP A 261 6.81 -25.56 24.28
C ASP A 261 7.30 -26.30 23.02
N SER A 262 6.71 -25.99 21.86
CA SER A 262 7.08 -26.63 20.58
C SER A 262 7.87 -25.70 19.66
N LEU A 263 8.76 -26.26 18.85
CA LEU A 263 9.42 -25.55 17.75
C LEU A 263 8.58 -25.63 16.46
N ILE A 264 8.34 -24.48 15.84
CA ILE A 264 7.78 -24.34 14.49
C ILE A 264 8.94 -24.06 13.54
N ALA A 265 9.43 -25.09 12.86
CA ALA A 265 10.57 -24.99 11.94
C ALA A 265 10.22 -24.16 10.69
N PHE A 266 11.22 -23.47 10.14
CA PHE A 266 11.08 -22.77 8.86
C PHE A 266 11.38 -23.70 7.70
N ASP A 267 10.55 -23.56 6.66
CA ASP A 267 10.79 -24.11 5.33
C ASP A 267 10.69 -22.99 4.27
N GLU A 268 10.92 -23.35 3.01
CA GLU A 268 10.90 -22.40 1.90
C GLU A 268 9.52 -21.76 1.64
N GLU A 269 8.43 -22.43 2.02
CA GLU A 269 7.05 -21.98 1.76
C GLU A 269 6.50 -21.15 2.93
N ASN A 270 6.78 -21.55 4.17
CA ASN A 270 6.18 -21.02 5.39
C ASN A 270 7.07 -19.98 6.10
N GLY A 271 8.38 -20.00 5.88
CA GLY A 271 9.33 -19.30 6.76
C GLY A 271 9.13 -17.79 6.71
N ILE A 272 9.03 -17.22 5.51
CA ILE A 272 8.79 -15.79 5.33
C ILE A 272 7.41 -15.34 5.84
N ASP A 273 6.40 -16.21 5.75
CA ASP A 273 5.07 -15.93 6.28
C ASP A 273 5.08 -15.84 7.79
N LEU A 274 5.78 -16.75 8.45
CA LEU A 274 5.96 -16.73 9.90
C LEU A 274 6.78 -15.51 10.35
N VAL A 275 7.87 -15.19 9.65
CA VAL A 275 8.72 -14.02 9.94
C VAL A 275 7.92 -12.72 9.83
N GLY A 276 7.14 -12.57 8.76
CA GLY A 276 6.23 -11.43 8.60
C GLY A 276 5.18 -11.34 9.69
N LYS A 277 4.62 -12.49 10.11
CA LYS A 277 3.66 -12.52 11.21
C LYS A 277 4.26 -12.08 12.54
N ALA A 278 5.48 -12.51 12.84
CA ALA A 278 6.18 -12.15 14.06
C ALA A 278 6.58 -10.67 14.09
N LEU A 279 7.09 -10.12 12.99
CA LEU A 279 7.50 -8.71 12.92
C LEU A 279 6.30 -7.75 12.97
N TYR A 280 5.21 -8.08 12.28
CA TYR A 280 3.98 -7.28 12.34
C TYR A 280 3.22 -7.45 13.65
N GLY A 281 3.38 -8.60 14.33
CA GLY A 281 2.79 -8.88 15.63
C GLY A 281 1.29 -9.10 15.62
N TRP A 282 0.77 -9.90 14.68
CA TRP A 282 -0.65 -10.27 14.68
C TRP A 282 -1.02 -11.12 15.90
N TRP A 283 -2.23 -10.91 16.42
CA TRP A 283 -2.71 -11.57 17.63
C TRP A 283 -2.88 -13.09 17.49
N ASP A 284 -3.07 -13.59 16.27
CA ASP A 284 -3.20 -15.03 15.97
C ASP A 284 -1.85 -15.74 15.75
N PHE A 285 -0.73 -15.02 15.79
CA PHE A 285 0.59 -15.64 15.82
C PHE A 285 0.81 -16.33 17.18
N PRO A 286 1.15 -17.64 17.21
CA PRO A 286 1.26 -18.40 18.47
C PRO A 286 2.22 -17.79 19.50
N GLY A 287 3.29 -17.15 19.03
CA GLY A 287 4.29 -16.49 19.86
C GLY A 287 4.09 -14.99 20.08
N HIS A 288 2.93 -14.40 19.73
CA HIS A 288 2.78 -12.92 19.68
C HIS A 288 3.20 -12.20 20.98
N LYS A 289 2.92 -12.78 22.16
CA LYS A 289 3.31 -12.16 23.45
C LYS A 289 4.83 -12.13 23.65
N TYR A 290 5.52 -13.18 23.21
CA TYR A 290 6.96 -13.30 23.37
C TYR A 290 7.70 -12.50 22.30
N TYR A 291 7.35 -12.66 21.02
CA TYR A 291 8.02 -11.94 19.93
C TYR A 291 7.60 -10.46 19.85
N GLY A 292 6.44 -10.11 20.42
CA GLY A 292 5.96 -8.73 20.48
C GLY A 292 5.47 -8.23 19.13
N ASN A 293 5.73 -6.95 18.86
CA ASN A 293 5.28 -6.28 17.64
C ASN A 293 6.32 -5.25 17.19
N PHE A 294 7.31 -5.70 16.44
CA PHE A 294 8.40 -4.83 15.98
C PHE A 294 7.89 -3.64 15.16
N TYR A 295 6.94 -3.88 14.25
CA TYR A 295 6.45 -2.88 13.32
C TYR A 295 5.83 -1.67 14.03
N PHE A 296 4.79 -1.90 14.85
CA PHE A 296 4.08 -0.81 15.51
C PHE A 296 4.88 -0.18 16.64
N LYS A 297 5.72 -0.96 17.35
CA LYS A 297 6.62 -0.40 18.38
C LYS A 297 7.66 0.52 17.76
N THR A 298 8.16 0.20 16.57
CA THR A 298 9.06 1.08 15.83
C THR A 298 8.35 2.37 15.42
N LEU A 299 7.18 2.31 14.77
CA LEU A 299 6.44 3.54 14.42
C LEU A 299 6.16 4.43 15.65
N GLN A 300 5.81 3.82 16.78
CA GLN A 300 5.61 4.53 18.03
C GLN A 300 6.89 5.16 18.57
N ALA A 301 8.01 4.44 18.55
CA ALA A 301 9.32 4.96 18.95
C ALA A 301 9.75 6.16 18.10
N LEU A 302 9.56 6.07 16.78
CA LEU A 302 9.98 7.09 15.82
C LEU A 302 9.10 8.34 15.83
N GLY A 303 7.82 8.23 16.20
CA GLY A 303 6.92 9.38 16.28
C GLY A 303 6.75 9.97 17.67
N ASN A 304 7.19 9.29 18.74
CA ASN A 304 7.18 9.80 20.11
C ASN A 304 8.43 10.66 20.37
N ILE A 305 8.55 11.74 19.60
CA ILE A 305 9.69 12.68 19.61
C ILE A 305 9.61 13.66 20.79
N ALA A 306 8.39 13.96 21.26
CA ALA A 306 8.18 14.77 22.46
C ALA A 306 7.60 13.93 23.60
N HIS A 307 8.11 14.15 24.81
CA HIS A 307 7.67 13.47 26.02
C HIS A 307 6.59 14.29 26.73
N PHE A 308 5.39 13.71 26.86
CA PHE A 308 4.28 14.31 27.61
C PHE A 308 4.03 13.50 28.89
N LYS A 309 3.78 14.18 30.02
CA LYS A 309 3.52 13.52 31.31
C LYS A 309 2.15 12.84 31.35
N HIS A 310 1.15 13.43 30.70
CA HIS A 310 -0.22 12.91 30.70
C HIS A 310 -0.63 12.38 29.33
N ASN A 311 -1.39 11.27 29.33
CA ASN A 311 -1.89 10.63 28.11
C ASN A 311 -2.81 11.53 27.28
N VAL A 312 -3.47 12.52 27.89
CA VAL A 312 -4.36 13.47 27.19
C VAL A 312 -3.62 14.55 26.42
N GLU A 313 -2.36 14.83 26.78
CA GLU A 313 -1.50 15.80 26.09
C GLU A 313 -0.68 15.15 24.97
N ARG A 314 -0.82 13.83 24.83
CA ARG A 314 0.05 13.03 23.99
C ARG A 314 -0.21 13.30 22.52
N ASN A 315 0.75 13.97 21.89
CA ASN A 315 0.80 14.21 20.46
C ASN A 315 2.01 13.48 19.85
N TYR A 316 1.96 13.18 18.56
CA TYR A 316 2.98 12.40 17.89
C TYR A 316 3.39 13.03 16.56
N GLY A 317 4.50 12.54 16.00
CA GLY A 317 4.87 12.80 14.61
C GLY A 317 3.98 12.04 13.62
N ALA A 318 3.92 12.55 12.40
CA ALA A 318 3.10 12.01 11.30
C ALA A 318 3.30 10.50 11.04
N ILE A 319 4.51 9.97 11.29
CA ILE A 319 4.83 8.55 11.10
C ILE A 319 3.91 7.58 11.87
N THR A 320 3.30 8.02 12.98
CA THR A 320 2.43 7.18 13.83
C THR A 320 0.99 7.07 13.33
N CYS A 321 0.59 7.92 12.39
CA CYS A 321 -0.79 8.02 11.93
C CYS A 321 -0.91 7.40 10.53
N PRO A 322 -1.69 6.32 10.32
CA PRO A 322 -1.81 5.65 9.02
C PRO A 322 -2.24 6.56 7.86
N PHE A 323 -2.87 7.71 8.14
CA PHE A 323 -3.22 8.71 7.13
C PHE A 323 -2.01 9.49 6.58
N THR A 324 -0.92 9.56 7.34
CA THR A 324 0.22 10.43 7.07
C THR A 324 1.58 9.72 7.15
N THR A 325 1.62 8.43 7.55
CA THR A 325 2.85 7.66 7.70
C THR A 325 3.73 7.66 6.45
N MET A 326 3.15 7.45 5.26
CA MET A 326 3.88 7.40 3.98
C MET A 326 4.49 8.75 3.60
N ARG A 327 4.07 9.85 4.25
CA ARG A 327 4.62 11.17 3.98
C ARG A 327 5.99 11.38 4.62
N ASP A 328 6.32 10.73 5.73
CA ASP A 328 7.58 10.95 6.45
C ASP A 328 8.74 10.18 5.77
N PRO A 329 9.85 10.82 5.36
CA PRO A 329 11.04 10.14 4.83
C PRO A 329 11.56 9.03 5.74
N LEU A 330 11.48 9.21 7.07
CA LEU A 330 11.93 8.24 8.07
C LEU A 330 11.17 6.92 7.99
N TYR A 331 9.92 6.94 7.50
CA TYR A 331 9.18 5.72 7.27
C TYR A 331 9.90 4.81 6.27
N TYR A 332 10.50 5.37 5.22
CA TYR A 332 11.23 4.60 4.22
C TYR A 332 12.58 4.10 4.74
N ASN A 333 13.26 4.87 5.60
CA ASN A 333 14.43 4.36 6.32
C ASN A 333 14.03 3.16 7.21
N PHE A 334 12.89 3.24 7.89
CA PHE A 334 12.34 2.13 8.65
C PHE A 334 11.98 0.93 7.77
N LEU A 335 11.33 1.14 6.62
CA LEU A 335 11.08 0.06 5.65
C LEU A 335 12.38 -0.63 5.25
N GLY A 336 13.46 0.12 5.01
CA GLY A 336 14.79 -0.46 4.76
C GLY A 336 15.25 -1.40 5.88
N ARG A 337 15.10 -1.00 7.15
CA ARG A 337 15.46 -1.85 8.31
C ARG A 337 14.56 -3.09 8.41
N LEU A 338 13.25 -2.90 8.22
CA LEU A 338 12.26 -3.98 8.24
C LEU A 338 12.56 -5.01 7.16
N ILE A 339 12.71 -4.58 5.91
CA ILE A 339 13.01 -5.43 4.76
C ILE A 339 14.34 -6.14 4.97
N ASN A 340 15.38 -5.44 5.43
CA ASN A 340 16.67 -6.05 5.75
C ASN A 340 16.53 -7.19 6.77
N THR A 341 15.72 -6.99 7.83
CA THR A 341 15.44 -8.03 8.83
C THR A 341 14.75 -9.24 8.20
N MET A 342 13.76 -9.03 7.33
CA MET A 342 13.06 -10.10 6.63
C MET A 342 13.96 -10.82 5.62
N GLN A 343 14.90 -10.10 5.01
CA GLN A 343 15.90 -10.66 4.10
C GLN A 343 16.90 -11.58 4.79
N LEU A 344 17.15 -11.44 6.10
CA LEU A 344 17.97 -12.40 6.85
C LEU A 344 17.46 -13.84 6.70
N HIS A 345 16.13 -14.04 6.73
CA HIS A 345 15.56 -15.35 6.44
C HIS A 345 15.78 -15.77 4.98
N LYS A 346 15.60 -14.84 4.02
CA LYS A 346 15.81 -15.12 2.60
C LYS A 346 17.29 -15.41 2.25
N PHE A 347 18.25 -14.91 3.03
CA PHE A 347 19.66 -15.25 2.91
C PHE A 347 20.00 -16.66 3.40
N ASN A 348 19.17 -17.25 4.28
CA ASN A 348 19.32 -18.65 4.70
C ASN A 348 18.77 -19.64 3.65
N LEU A 349 18.05 -19.14 2.64
CA LEU A 349 17.57 -19.96 1.53
C LEU A 349 18.63 -20.02 0.44
N PRO A 350 18.79 -21.17 -0.24
CA PRO A 350 19.63 -21.22 -1.44
C PRO A 350 19.09 -20.26 -2.50
N ALA A 351 20.01 -19.61 -3.21
CA ALA A 351 19.67 -18.88 -4.43
C ALA A 351 19.05 -19.86 -5.44
N TYR A 352 18.08 -19.38 -6.22
CA TYR A 352 17.44 -20.24 -7.21
C TYR A 352 18.44 -20.74 -8.25
N ARG A 353 18.39 -22.03 -8.54
CA ARG A 353 19.17 -22.67 -9.61
C ARG A 353 18.47 -22.51 -10.96
N LYS A 354 19.21 -22.70 -12.06
CA LYS A 354 18.63 -22.74 -13.42
C LYS A 354 17.45 -23.71 -13.54
N THR A 355 17.48 -24.83 -12.83
CA THR A 355 16.39 -25.82 -12.84
C THR A 355 15.12 -25.34 -12.15
N GLU A 356 15.23 -24.39 -11.22
CA GLU A 356 14.09 -23.85 -10.46
C GLU A 356 13.49 -22.61 -11.13
N LEU A 357 14.35 -21.82 -11.80
CA LEU A 357 13.98 -20.65 -12.60
C LEU A 357 13.49 -21.04 -14.00
N GLY A 358 14.13 -22.03 -14.59
CA GLY A 358 13.94 -22.46 -15.97
C GLY A 358 12.55 -23.00 -16.24
N PHE A 359 12.04 -22.67 -17.41
CA PHE A 359 10.86 -23.28 -18.00
C PHE A 359 11.26 -23.92 -19.34
N PRO A 360 11.77 -25.16 -19.33
CA PRO A 360 12.19 -25.86 -20.55
C PRO A 360 11.08 -25.85 -21.59
N GLY A 361 11.43 -25.60 -22.86
CA GLY A 361 10.47 -25.47 -23.96
C GLY A 361 9.90 -24.06 -24.16
N VAL A 362 10.11 -23.15 -23.20
CA VAL A 362 9.59 -21.77 -23.25
C VAL A 362 10.73 -20.75 -23.32
N THR A 363 10.63 -19.82 -24.26
CA THR A 363 11.60 -18.73 -24.45
C THR A 363 10.90 -17.39 -24.63
N VAL A 364 11.24 -16.40 -23.80
CA VAL A 364 10.78 -15.02 -23.99
C VAL A 364 11.70 -14.34 -25.00
N LYS A 365 11.17 -13.98 -26.16
CA LYS A 365 11.96 -13.41 -27.26
C LYS A 365 12.14 -11.91 -27.16
N LYS A 366 11.06 -11.20 -26.81
CA LYS A 366 11.07 -9.74 -26.66
C LYS A 366 9.88 -9.25 -25.86
N ILE A 367 10.06 -8.08 -25.24
CA ILE A 367 8.98 -7.23 -24.77
C ILE A 367 9.11 -5.88 -25.45
N GLU A 368 8.00 -5.38 -25.98
CA GLU A 368 7.93 -4.10 -26.69
C GLU A 368 6.91 -3.21 -26.01
N PHE A 369 7.26 -1.95 -25.79
CA PHE A 369 6.38 -0.94 -25.21
C PHE A 369 6.06 0.12 -26.25
N ASP A 370 4.82 0.63 -26.21
CA ASP A 370 4.54 1.95 -26.75
C ASP A 370 5.32 3.03 -25.98
N LYS A 371 5.25 4.28 -26.44
CA LYS A 371 5.97 5.39 -25.80
C LYS A 371 5.53 5.58 -24.35
N LEU A 372 6.43 5.29 -23.42
CA LEU A 372 6.25 5.50 -21.98
C LEU A 372 6.42 6.98 -21.63
N MET A 373 5.36 7.62 -21.15
CA MET A 373 5.35 9.07 -20.90
C MET A 373 4.64 9.41 -19.60
N THR A 374 5.36 10.06 -18.70
CA THR A 374 4.82 10.67 -17.48
C THR A 374 4.58 12.18 -17.67
N TYR A 375 3.71 12.73 -16.85
CA TYR A 375 3.38 14.16 -16.78
C TYR A 375 2.79 14.48 -15.41
N PHE A 376 2.72 15.76 -15.07
CA PHE A 376 1.93 16.21 -13.92
C PHE A 376 0.55 16.67 -14.39
N GLU A 377 -0.47 16.26 -13.64
CA GLU A 377 -1.84 16.73 -13.81
C GLU A 377 -2.33 17.36 -12.52
N MET A 378 -3.35 18.19 -12.65
CA MET A 378 -4.08 18.72 -11.52
C MET A 378 -5.30 17.87 -11.22
N TYR A 379 -5.36 17.32 -10.03
CA TYR A 379 -6.47 16.50 -9.56
C TYR A 379 -7.30 17.25 -8.53
N GLN A 380 -8.63 17.25 -8.69
CA GLN A 380 -9.56 17.90 -7.76
C GLN A 380 -10.28 16.86 -6.91
N PHE A 381 -10.51 17.19 -5.64
CA PHE A 381 -11.29 16.35 -4.73
C PHE A 381 -12.05 17.22 -3.72
N ASN A 382 -13.15 16.69 -3.19
CA ASN A 382 -13.98 17.44 -2.25
C ASN A 382 -13.32 17.57 -0.89
N VAL A 383 -13.39 18.76 -0.32
CA VAL A 383 -12.85 19.08 1.02
C VAL A 383 -13.92 19.63 1.96
N PHE A 384 -15.17 19.34 1.66
CA PHE A 384 -16.32 19.83 2.41
C PHE A 384 -16.34 19.32 3.88
N ASN A 385 -15.76 18.16 4.16
CA ASN A 385 -15.69 17.61 5.53
C ASN A 385 -14.63 18.28 6.42
N THR A 386 -13.94 19.32 5.94
CA THR A 386 -12.98 20.11 6.75
C THR A 386 -13.65 20.89 7.87
N PHE A 387 -14.97 21.06 7.85
CA PHE A 387 -15.66 21.86 8.85
C PHE A 387 -16.97 21.24 9.34
N PRO A 388 -17.40 21.57 10.57
CA PRO A 388 -18.65 21.07 11.11
C PRO A 388 -19.84 21.68 10.38
N LEU A 389 -20.80 20.85 10.01
CA LEU A 389 -22.07 21.26 9.41
C LEU A 389 -23.09 21.57 10.50
N LYS A 390 -23.89 22.62 10.32
CA LYS A 390 -25.04 22.87 11.20
C LYS A 390 -26.23 22.02 10.76
N ASP A 391 -26.40 21.84 9.45
CA ASP A 391 -27.47 21.02 8.88
C ASP A 391 -27.04 20.28 7.59
N ILE A 392 -27.81 19.26 7.20
CA ILE A 392 -27.53 18.40 6.03
C ILE A 392 -27.72 19.17 4.71
N SER A 393 -28.55 20.22 4.67
CA SER A 393 -28.76 21.01 3.46
C SER A 393 -27.52 21.82 3.08
N GLU A 394 -26.63 22.14 4.03
CA GLU A 394 -25.32 22.73 3.75
C GLU A 394 -24.49 21.86 2.79
N TYR A 395 -24.65 20.53 2.82
CA TYR A 395 -23.98 19.61 1.90
C TYR A 395 -24.30 19.87 0.42
N LYS A 396 -25.46 20.48 0.15
CA LYS A 396 -25.88 20.87 -1.20
C LYS A 396 -25.50 22.32 -1.53
N ASN A 397 -25.21 23.13 -0.51
CA ASN A 397 -25.07 24.58 -0.65
C ASN A 397 -23.61 25.03 -0.76
N PHE A 398 -22.64 24.25 -0.23
CA PHE A 398 -21.23 24.53 -0.45
C PHE A 398 -20.56 23.46 -1.31
N ASN A 399 -19.80 23.93 -2.29
CA ASN A 399 -18.98 23.14 -3.19
C ASN A 399 -17.53 23.58 -3.04
N TYR A 400 -16.80 22.91 -2.14
CA TYR A 400 -15.39 23.19 -1.92
C TYR A 400 -14.52 22.04 -2.37
N LYS A 401 -13.56 22.37 -3.23
CA LYS A 401 -12.60 21.43 -3.78
C LYS A 401 -11.19 21.86 -3.46
N ALA A 402 -10.31 20.91 -3.17
CA ALA A 402 -8.89 21.15 -3.22
C ALA A 402 -8.33 20.61 -4.53
N LYS A 403 -7.26 21.25 -5.02
CA LYS A 403 -6.60 20.90 -6.29
C LYS A 403 -5.12 20.63 -6.04
N GLN A 404 -4.71 19.38 -6.26
CA GLN A 404 -3.36 18.87 -6.03
C GLN A 404 -2.64 18.59 -7.35
N PHE A 405 -1.34 18.91 -7.42
CA PHE A 405 -0.45 18.41 -8.48
C PHE A 405 -0.08 16.95 -8.23
N ARG A 406 -0.37 16.06 -9.18
CA ARG A 406 -0.09 14.63 -9.05
C ARG A 406 0.65 14.11 -10.27
N LEU A 407 1.61 13.23 -10.05
CA LEU A 407 2.24 12.49 -11.14
C LEU A 407 1.16 11.64 -11.83
N ASN A 408 1.25 11.51 -13.15
CA ASN A 408 0.48 10.56 -13.93
C ASN A 408 1.29 10.09 -15.15
N HIS A 409 0.75 9.11 -15.88
CA HIS A 409 1.31 8.63 -17.13
C HIS A 409 0.23 8.52 -18.22
N LYS A 410 0.66 8.55 -19.49
CA LYS A 410 -0.23 8.22 -20.60
C LYS A 410 -0.48 6.71 -20.58
N PRO A 411 -1.70 6.24 -20.89
CA PRO A 411 -1.93 4.82 -21.10
C PRO A 411 -0.95 4.28 -22.15
N TYR A 412 -0.39 3.11 -21.90
CA TYR A 412 0.54 2.44 -22.79
C TYR A 412 0.14 0.97 -22.93
N THR A 413 0.48 0.39 -24.07
CA THR A 413 0.36 -1.06 -24.30
C THR A 413 1.76 -1.64 -24.41
N TYR A 414 1.92 -2.89 -23.95
CA TYR A 414 3.12 -3.66 -24.22
C TYR A 414 2.78 -5.05 -24.76
N LYS A 415 3.73 -5.61 -25.51
CA LYS A 415 3.62 -6.92 -26.16
C LYS A 415 4.75 -7.81 -25.71
N VAL A 416 4.42 -8.95 -25.12
CA VAL A 416 5.39 -10.00 -24.78
C VAL A 416 5.31 -11.10 -25.84
N THR A 417 6.41 -11.32 -26.55
CA THR A 417 6.53 -12.41 -27.53
C THR A 417 7.22 -13.61 -26.88
N VAL A 418 6.54 -14.75 -26.82
CA VAL A 418 7.02 -15.99 -26.21
C VAL A 418 6.97 -17.12 -27.23
N GLU A 419 8.06 -17.87 -27.37
CA GLU A 419 8.10 -19.11 -28.14
C GLU A 419 7.92 -20.29 -27.18
N SER A 420 7.05 -21.24 -27.55
CA SER A 420 6.73 -22.43 -26.74
C SER A 420 6.80 -23.67 -27.63
N ASP A 421 7.40 -24.76 -27.18
CA ASP A 421 7.46 -26.03 -27.93
C ASP A 421 6.14 -26.84 -27.85
N ALA A 422 5.34 -26.60 -26.81
CA ALA A 422 4.09 -27.28 -26.53
C ALA A 422 3.03 -26.31 -25.97
N SER A 423 1.87 -26.84 -25.59
CA SER A 423 0.84 -26.07 -24.90
C SER A 423 1.06 -26.13 -23.39
N TYR A 424 1.07 -24.96 -22.75
CA TYR A 424 1.29 -24.81 -21.31
C TYR A 424 0.36 -23.76 -20.72
N GLU A 425 0.01 -23.91 -19.44
CA GLU A 425 -0.50 -22.80 -18.63
C GLU A 425 0.66 -22.16 -17.86
N ALA A 426 0.79 -20.84 -17.97
CA ALA A 426 1.92 -20.10 -17.42
C ALA A 426 1.48 -18.81 -16.73
N MET A 427 2.30 -18.32 -15.82
CA MET A 427 2.18 -17.03 -15.18
C MET A 427 3.21 -16.08 -15.80
N VAL A 428 2.76 -14.97 -16.36
CA VAL A 428 3.62 -13.88 -16.82
C VAL A 428 3.71 -12.85 -15.72
N ARG A 429 4.94 -12.44 -15.36
CA ARG A 429 5.22 -11.30 -14.48
C ARG A 429 6.05 -10.28 -15.22
N VAL A 430 5.74 -9.00 -15.04
CA VAL A 430 6.50 -7.89 -15.59
C VAL A 430 6.96 -7.01 -14.43
N PHE A 431 8.27 -6.78 -14.35
CA PHE A 431 8.88 -5.91 -13.35
C PHE A 431 9.58 -4.74 -14.01
N ILE A 432 9.67 -3.62 -13.29
CA ILE A 432 10.51 -2.47 -13.61
C ILE A 432 11.55 -2.28 -12.50
N GLY A 433 12.77 -1.91 -12.88
CA GLY A 433 13.87 -1.63 -11.95
C GLY A 433 14.77 -0.49 -12.42
N PRO A 434 15.63 0.05 -11.54
CA PRO A 434 16.58 1.08 -11.92
C PRO A 434 17.67 0.49 -12.81
N LYS A 435 18.10 1.21 -13.86
CA LYS A 435 19.27 0.82 -14.66
C LYS A 435 20.59 1.18 -13.99
N TYR A 436 20.64 2.37 -13.39
CA TYR A 436 21.80 2.98 -12.78
C TYR A 436 21.55 3.35 -11.32
N ASP A 437 22.61 3.49 -10.52
CA ASP A 437 22.55 4.19 -9.24
C ASP A 437 22.50 5.73 -9.42
N ALA A 438 22.58 6.48 -8.32
CA ALA A 438 22.50 7.95 -8.35
C ALA A 438 23.76 8.61 -8.93
N GLU A 439 24.86 7.87 -8.97
CA GLU A 439 26.15 8.26 -9.52
C GLU A 439 26.33 7.76 -10.97
N GLU A 440 25.25 7.25 -11.59
CA GLU A 440 25.18 6.75 -12.97
C GLU A 440 25.97 5.46 -13.24
N HIS A 441 26.35 4.69 -12.22
CA HIS A 441 26.95 3.38 -12.41
C HIS A 441 25.91 2.32 -12.77
N PRO A 442 26.17 1.45 -13.77
CA PRO A 442 25.24 0.38 -14.13
C PRO A 442 25.14 -0.64 -13.00
N LEU A 443 23.92 -0.97 -12.62
CA LEU A 443 23.68 -1.95 -11.57
C LEU A 443 23.77 -3.37 -12.13
N THR A 444 24.14 -4.34 -11.32
CA THR A 444 23.92 -5.74 -11.68
C THR A 444 22.49 -6.18 -11.32
N MET A 445 22.07 -7.38 -11.70
CA MET A 445 20.72 -7.87 -11.34
C MET A 445 20.60 -8.08 -9.83
N SER A 446 21.66 -8.59 -9.21
CA SER A 446 21.71 -8.79 -7.75
C SER A 446 21.58 -7.47 -6.98
N GLN A 447 22.26 -6.41 -7.43
CA GLN A 447 22.23 -5.09 -6.79
C GLN A 447 20.85 -4.42 -6.86
N ARG A 448 20.15 -4.51 -8.00
CA ARG A 448 18.84 -3.86 -8.19
C ARG A 448 17.65 -4.69 -7.69
N ARG A 449 17.86 -5.96 -7.33
CA ARG A 449 16.80 -6.94 -7.01
C ARG A 449 15.70 -6.40 -6.08
N LEU A 450 16.09 -5.78 -4.96
CA LEU A 450 15.11 -5.27 -3.97
C LEU A 450 14.42 -3.97 -4.41
N ALA A 451 14.88 -3.35 -5.50
CA ALA A 451 14.23 -2.23 -6.16
C ALA A 451 13.44 -2.63 -7.42
N MET A 452 13.32 -3.94 -7.70
CA MET A 452 12.41 -4.43 -8.73
C MET A 452 10.96 -4.28 -8.23
N PHE A 453 10.18 -3.48 -8.94
CA PHE A 453 8.77 -3.22 -8.68
C PHE A 453 7.91 -3.95 -9.71
N GLU A 454 6.88 -4.64 -9.25
CA GLU A 454 6.02 -5.48 -10.09
C GLU A 454 4.95 -4.63 -10.77
N LEU A 455 4.99 -4.57 -12.10
CA LEU A 455 4.03 -3.85 -12.93
C LEU A 455 2.81 -4.68 -13.28
N ASP A 456 3.00 -5.98 -13.48
CA ASP A 456 1.90 -6.83 -13.88
C ASP A 456 2.13 -8.29 -13.53
N ARG A 457 1.02 -9.00 -13.33
CA ARG A 457 0.97 -10.44 -13.13
C ARG A 457 -0.32 -10.99 -13.70
N PHE A 458 -0.22 -11.93 -14.63
CA PHE A 458 -1.40 -12.53 -15.24
C PHE A 458 -1.15 -13.96 -15.74
N PRO A 459 -2.16 -14.85 -15.61
CA PRO A 459 -2.08 -16.19 -16.17
C PRO A 459 -2.34 -16.16 -17.68
N VAL A 460 -1.63 -17.00 -18.42
CA VAL A 460 -1.79 -17.20 -19.87
C VAL A 460 -1.90 -18.68 -20.20
N LYS A 461 -2.53 -18.97 -21.34
CA LYS A 461 -2.46 -20.28 -21.98
C LYS A 461 -1.64 -20.11 -23.27
N MET A 462 -0.55 -20.86 -23.37
CA MET A 462 0.34 -20.87 -24.54
C MET A 462 -0.01 -22.06 -25.43
N THR A 463 0.16 -21.90 -26.73
CA THR A 463 0.19 -22.99 -27.72
C THR A 463 1.61 -23.19 -28.25
N ALA A 464 1.87 -24.34 -28.87
CA ALA A 464 3.14 -24.56 -29.57
C ALA A 464 3.36 -23.50 -30.67
N GLY A 465 4.60 -23.04 -30.83
CA GLY A 465 5.00 -21.95 -31.71
C GLY A 465 5.07 -20.59 -31.01
N GLN A 466 4.85 -19.53 -31.78
CA GLN A 466 4.92 -18.14 -31.31
C GLN A 466 3.59 -17.70 -30.67
N ASN A 467 3.68 -17.13 -29.48
CA ASN A 467 2.58 -16.54 -28.72
C ASN A 467 2.90 -15.05 -28.50
N VAL A 468 1.91 -14.18 -28.72
CA VAL A 468 2.04 -12.74 -28.48
C VAL A 468 0.97 -12.31 -27.48
N PHE A 469 1.40 -11.85 -26.31
CA PHE A 469 0.53 -11.34 -25.27
C PHE A 469 0.56 -9.82 -25.27
N GLU A 470 -0.53 -9.21 -25.72
CA GLU A 470 -0.73 -7.76 -25.69
C GLU A 470 -1.50 -7.37 -24.42
N ARG A 471 -0.98 -6.39 -23.67
CA ARG A 471 -1.55 -5.93 -22.40
C ARG A 471 -1.53 -4.42 -22.34
N ASN A 472 -2.67 -3.82 -22.03
CA ASN A 472 -2.78 -2.40 -21.72
C ASN A 472 -2.43 -2.16 -20.24
N SER A 473 -1.81 -1.01 -19.95
CA SER A 473 -1.48 -0.57 -18.59
C SER A 473 -2.65 -0.61 -17.62
N LYS A 474 -3.90 -0.45 -18.09
CA LYS A 474 -5.11 -0.48 -17.26
C LYS A 474 -5.57 -1.89 -16.86
N GLU A 475 -5.01 -2.94 -17.45
CA GLU A 475 -5.41 -4.32 -17.18
C GLU A 475 -4.59 -5.00 -16.08
N SER A 476 -3.60 -4.30 -15.52
CA SER A 476 -2.81 -4.83 -14.42
C SER A 476 -3.65 -4.92 -13.15
N PRO A 477 -3.70 -6.10 -12.48
CA PRO A 477 -4.47 -6.27 -11.26
C PRO A 477 -3.76 -5.70 -10.01
N ILE A 478 -2.55 -5.16 -10.17
CA ILE A 478 -1.76 -4.56 -9.08
C ILE A 478 -2.21 -3.12 -8.82
N PHE A 479 -2.70 -2.45 -9.88
CA PHE A 479 -3.01 -1.03 -9.87
C PHE A 479 -4.51 -0.79 -9.84
N HIS A 480 -4.89 0.35 -9.26
CA HIS A 480 -6.28 0.77 -9.17
C HIS A 480 -6.40 2.25 -9.55
N PRO A 481 -7.43 2.64 -10.32
CA PRO A 481 -7.69 4.04 -10.65
C PRO A 481 -8.03 4.86 -9.41
N ASP A 482 -8.11 6.18 -9.53
CA ASP A 482 -8.59 7.01 -8.41
C ASP A 482 -9.99 6.59 -7.96
N LYS A 483 -10.24 6.76 -6.66
CA LYS A 483 -11.54 6.46 -6.07
C LYS A 483 -12.56 7.51 -6.49
N GLU A 484 -13.75 7.03 -6.81
CA GLU A 484 -14.94 7.87 -6.99
C GLU A 484 -15.22 8.70 -5.73
N GLY A 485 -15.51 9.99 -5.90
CA GLY A 485 -15.80 10.90 -4.79
C GLY A 485 -17.17 10.63 -4.17
N PHE A 486 -17.36 11.04 -2.90
CA PHE A 486 -18.60 10.80 -2.18
C PHE A 486 -19.82 11.43 -2.88
N GLN A 487 -19.67 12.66 -3.41
CA GLN A 487 -20.77 13.35 -4.11
C GLN A 487 -21.23 12.58 -5.35
N GLU A 488 -20.29 12.03 -6.12
CA GLU A 488 -20.57 11.24 -7.34
C GLU A 488 -21.26 9.93 -6.97
N MET A 489 -20.72 9.21 -5.97
CA MET A 489 -21.32 8.00 -5.42
C MET A 489 -22.76 8.25 -4.93
N TYR A 490 -22.96 9.33 -4.18
CA TYR A 490 -24.28 9.72 -3.66
C TYR A 490 -25.24 10.11 -4.78
N GLY A 491 -24.76 10.84 -5.79
CA GLY A 491 -25.55 11.22 -6.97
C GLY A 491 -26.05 10.00 -7.74
N LYS A 492 -25.19 9.01 -8.00
CA LYS A 492 -25.58 7.74 -8.63
C LYS A 492 -26.62 6.99 -7.81
N LEU A 493 -26.45 6.92 -6.49
CA LEU A 493 -27.42 6.29 -5.60
C LEU A 493 -28.80 6.97 -5.65
N GLN A 494 -28.85 8.30 -5.67
CA GLN A 494 -30.12 9.05 -5.75
C GLN A 494 -30.83 8.84 -7.08
N LYS A 495 -30.10 8.90 -8.20
CA LYS A 495 -30.67 8.61 -9.54
C LYS A 495 -31.28 7.21 -9.59
N ALA A 496 -30.61 6.23 -8.99
CA ALA A 496 -31.10 4.87 -8.95
C ALA A 496 -32.32 4.67 -8.06
N LYS A 497 -32.35 5.30 -6.88
CA LYS A 497 -33.57 5.33 -6.05
C LYS A 497 -34.75 5.98 -6.77
N GLY A 498 -34.49 6.99 -7.59
CA GLY A 498 -35.48 7.65 -8.42
C GLY A 498 -35.91 6.85 -9.66
N GLY A 499 -35.34 5.67 -9.91
CA GLY A 499 -35.66 4.82 -11.06
C GLY A 499 -35.13 5.34 -12.40
N ALA A 500 -34.29 6.39 -12.40
CA ALA A 500 -33.78 7.00 -13.62
C ALA A 500 -32.65 6.19 -14.29
N GLU A 501 -31.81 5.53 -13.47
CA GLU A 501 -30.69 4.70 -13.93
C GLU A 501 -30.54 3.48 -13.02
N PRO A 502 -30.29 2.26 -13.52
CA PRO A 502 -29.97 1.12 -12.67
C PRO A 502 -28.65 1.37 -11.92
N TYR A 503 -28.63 1.10 -10.61
CA TYR A 503 -27.38 1.15 -9.83
C TYR A 503 -26.59 -0.13 -10.06
N TYR A 504 -25.64 -0.08 -11.00
CA TYR A 504 -24.66 -1.15 -11.15
C TYR A 504 -23.66 -1.05 -10.00
N TYR A 505 -23.89 -1.86 -8.98
CA TYR A 505 -22.87 -2.14 -8.00
C TYR A 505 -21.80 -2.98 -8.67
N TYR A 506 -20.66 -2.37 -9.01
CA TYR A 506 -19.51 -3.13 -9.45
C TYR A 506 -19.12 -4.06 -8.31
N SER A 507 -19.37 -5.36 -8.49
CA SER A 507 -18.88 -6.43 -7.62
C SER A 507 -17.38 -6.63 -7.84
N GLU A 508 -16.62 -5.54 -7.99
CA GLU A 508 -15.19 -5.62 -8.05
C GLU A 508 -14.75 -6.11 -6.67
N ARG A 509 -14.41 -7.40 -6.61
CA ARG A 509 -13.71 -8.04 -5.49
C ARG A 509 -12.38 -7.31 -5.18
N VAL A 510 -11.96 -6.38 -6.04
CA VAL A 510 -10.72 -5.63 -6.06
C VAL A 510 -10.98 -4.17 -5.67
N SER A 511 -11.26 -3.91 -4.39
CA SER A 511 -11.58 -2.56 -3.89
C SER A 511 -10.35 -1.70 -3.52
N CYS A 512 -9.17 -2.05 -4.01
CA CYS A 512 -7.95 -1.29 -3.79
C CYS A 512 -6.89 -1.63 -4.84
N GLY A 513 -5.73 -0.98 -4.77
CA GLY A 513 -4.53 -1.29 -5.52
C GLY A 513 -3.54 -0.14 -5.36
N PHE A 514 -2.31 -0.33 -5.81
CA PHE A 514 -1.40 0.81 -5.92
C PHE A 514 -2.03 1.83 -6.90
N PRO A 515 -1.96 3.15 -6.66
CA PRO A 515 -2.54 4.10 -7.63
C PRO A 515 -1.93 3.90 -9.02
N ASP A 516 -2.77 3.74 -10.05
CA ASP A 516 -2.35 3.45 -11.43
C ASP A 516 -1.36 4.46 -12.00
N ARG A 517 -1.52 5.73 -11.67
CA ARG A 517 -0.59 6.82 -11.95
C ARG A 517 0.88 6.54 -11.57
N PHE A 518 1.12 5.65 -10.61
CA PHE A 518 2.45 5.24 -10.17
C PHE A 518 2.94 3.94 -10.81
N GLN A 519 2.36 3.47 -11.91
CA GLN A 519 2.97 2.38 -12.68
C GLN A 519 4.39 2.74 -13.14
N LEU A 520 4.59 3.98 -13.58
CA LEU A 520 5.89 4.46 -14.04
C LEU A 520 6.49 5.45 -13.02
N PRO A 521 7.79 5.39 -12.75
CA PRO A 521 8.50 6.49 -12.09
C PRO A 521 8.53 7.72 -12.99
N ARG A 522 8.77 8.90 -12.41
CA ARG A 522 8.96 10.12 -13.21
C ARG A 522 10.11 9.93 -14.20
N GLY A 523 9.88 10.25 -15.48
CA GLY A 523 10.91 10.17 -16.51
C GLY A 523 11.72 11.46 -16.63
N TRP A 524 12.61 11.52 -17.63
CA TRP A 524 13.30 12.75 -18.04
C TRP A 524 12.79 13.23 -19.40
N LYS A 525 12.97 14.52 -19.73
CA LYS A 525 12.59 15.08 -21.04
C LYS A 525 13.16 14.28 -22.21
N ASN A 526 14.43 13.89 -22.10
CA ASN A 526 15.16 13.15 -23.12
C ASN A 526 15.01 11.63 -22.97
N GLY A 527 14.16 11.15 -22.06
CA GLY A 527 14.01 9.75 -21.72
C GLY A 527 15.01 9.32 -20.64
N GLN A 528 14.51 8.73 -19.56
CA GLN A 528 15.32 8.12 -18.52
C GLN A 528 15.30 6.60 -18.69
N PRO A 529 16.46 5.92 -18.65
CA PRO A 529 16.51 4.47 -18.85
C PRO A 529 16.15 3.69 -17.58
N PHE A 530 15.24 2.75 -17.74
CA PHE A 530 14.88 1.74 -16.73
C PHE A 530 15.01 0.35 -17.33
N VAL A 531 15.16 -0.66 -16.48
CA VAL A 531 15.09 -2.05 -16.91
C VAL A 531 13.70 -2.62 -16.70
N PHE A 532 13.28 -3.44 -17.65
CA PHE A 532 12.06 -4.22 -17.59
C PHE A 532 12.43 -5.69 -17.65
N THR A 533 11.96 -6.47 -16.68
CA THR A 533 12.18 -7.92 -16.65
C THR A 533 10.86 -8.65 -16.77
N VAL A 534 10.75 -9.51 -17.78
CA VAL A 534 9.63 -10.43 -17.98
C VAL A 534 10.04 -11.80 -17.48
N VAL A 535 9.17 -12.41 -16.68
CA VAL A 535 9.36 -13.76 -16.15
C VAL A 535 8.14 -14.60 -16.52
N VAL A 536 8.36 -15.68 -17.27
CA VAL A 536 7.31 -16.65 -17.59
C VAL A 536 7.59 -17.93 -16.81
N SER A 537 6.69 -18.33 -15.91
CA SER A 537 6.83 -19.54 -15.10
C SER A 537 5.63 -20.47 -15.26
N PRO A 538 5.79 -21.79 -15.12
CA PRO A 538 4.66 -22.72 -15.21
C PRO A 538 3.69 -22.52 -14.04
N ILE A 539 2.39 -22.58 -14.31
CA ILE A 539 1.38 -22.68 -13.26
C ILE A 539 1.22 -24.15 -12.90
N THR A 540 1.86 -24.57 -11.81
CA THR A 540 1.82 -25.96 -11.33
C THR A 540 0.70 -26.22 -10.33
N LYS A 541 0.18 -25.15 -9.72
CA LYS A 541 -0.89 -25.22 -8.71
C LYS A 541 -1.76 -23.99 -8.84
N ARG A 542 -3.08 -24.21 -8.91
CA ARG A 542 -4.09 -23.17 -8.74
C ARG A 542 -4.62 -23.24 -7.33
N TYR A 543 -4.83 -22.09 -6.72
CA TYR A 543 -5.52 -22.02 -5.45
C TYR A 543 -6.99 -21.70 -5.70
N GLU A 544 -7.87 -22.66 -5.37
CA GLU A 544 -9.33 -22.52 -5.49
C GLU A 544 -9.96 -22.23 -4.11
N GLY A 545 -11.09 -21.53 -4.12
CA GLY A 545 -11.93 -21.30 -2.94
C GLY A 545 -12.21 -19.83 -2.65
N GLU A 546 -13.48 -19.51 -2.38
CA GLU A 546 -13.92 -18.21 -1.83
C GLU A 546 -13.51 -18.02 -0.36
N ASP A 547 -13.11 -19.09 0.33
CA ASP A 547 -12.78 -19.11 1.77
C ASP A 547 -11.35 -18.63 2.11
N LYS A 548 -10.52 -18.37 1.09
CA LYS A 548 -9.18 -17.82 1.28
C LYS A 548 -9.16 -16.36 0.87
N ASP A 549 -9.05 -15.48 1.86
CA ASP A 549 -8.73 -14.07 1.62
C ASP A 549 -7.25 -13.99 1.26
N PHE A 550 -6.97 -14.00 -0.04
CA PHE A 550 -5.64 -13.85 -0.58
C PHE A 550 -5.09 -12.43 -0.34
N PHE A 551 -3.84 -12.33 0.11
CA PHE A 551 -3.28 -11.10 0.68
C PHE A 551 -2.81 -10.02 -0.31
N LEU A 552 -2.50 -10.36 -1.56
CA LEU A 552 -2.28 -9.37 -2.63
C LEU A 552 -3.47 -8.46 -2.49
N THR A 553 -3.25 -7.22 -2.06
CA THR A 553 -4.16 -6.51 -1.13
C THR A 553 -5.57 -6.34 -1.70
N CYS A 554 -5.67 -6.61 -3.00
CA CYS A 554 -6.79 -6.43 -3.89
C CYS A 554 -6.75 -7.48 -5.03
N GLY A 555 -5.99 -8.57 -4.92
CA GLY A 555 -5.80 -9.57 -5.96
C GLY A 555 -6.81 -10.71 -5.89
N SER A 556 -6.97 -11.44 -7.00
CA SER A 556 -7.76 -12.68 -7.01
C SER A 556 -6.88 -13.89 -6.70
N SER A 557 -7.50 -15.01 -6.31
CA SER A 557 -6.81 -16.30 -6.13
C SER A 557 -6.07 -16.76 -7.41
N ASN A 558 -6.52 -16.28 -8.58
CA ASN A 558 -5.89 -16.56 -9.88
C ASN A 558 -4.52 -15.89 -10.07
N LEU A 559 -4.14 -14.94 -9.21
CA LEU A 559 -2.82 -14.28 -9.23
C LEU A 559 -1.78 -15.00 -8.37
N TYR A 560 -2.19 -16.10 -7.75
CA TYR A 560 -1.33 -16.97 -6.95
C TYR A 560 -1.02 -18.22 -7.74
N ASP A 561 0.25 -18.37 -8.06
CA ASP A 561 0.84 -19.67 -8.37
C ASP A 561 1.63 -20.16 -7.15
N ASN A 562 2.23 -21.36 -7.24
CA ASN A 562 3.00 -21.94 -6.13
C ASN A 562 4.30 -21.17 -5.81
N ARG A 563 4.58 -20.06 -6.50
CA ARG A 563 5.81 -19.30 -6.33
C ARG A 563 5.66 -18.27 -5.21
N PRO A 564 6.77 -17.90 -4.54
CA PRO A 564 6.74 -16.81 -3.57
C PRO A 564 6.32 -15.48 -4.19
N LEU A 565 5.71 -14.61 -3.39
CA LEU A 565 5.44 -13.24 -3.78
C LEU A 565 6.76 -12.49 -4.00
N GLY A 566 6.88 -11.82 -5.16
CA GLY A 566 8.11 -11.19 -5.60
C GLY A 566 9.06 -12.12 -6.36
N PHE A 567 8.71 -13.38 -6.60
CA PHE A 567 9.51 -14.29 -7.44
C PHE A 567 9.79 -13.66 -8.82
N PRO A 568 11.04 -13.72 -9.32
CA PRO A 568 12.21 -14.42 -8.78
C PRO A 568 13.15 -13.52 -7.94
N PHE A 569 12.70 -12.31 -7.59
CA PHE A 569 13.47 -11.30 -6.87
C PHE A 569 13.30 -11.35 -5.35
N ASP A 570 12.53 -12.29 -4.82
CA ASP A 570 12.23 -12.40 -3.39
C ASP A 570 13.43 -12.81 -2.52
N ARG A 571 14.44 -13.46 -3.12
CA ARG A 571 15.64 -13.98 -2.45
C ARG A 571 16.93 -13.68 -3.25
N PRO A 572 18.13 -13.83 -2.67
CA PRO A 572 19.39 -13.53 -3.35
C PRO A 572 19.56 -14.23 -4.71
N ILE A 573 20.21 -13.55 -5.65
CA ILE A 573 20.40 -14.01 -7.03
C ILE A 573 21.88 -14.28 -7.28
N TRP A 574 22.16 -15.41 -7.92
CA TRP A 574 23.43 -15.68 -8.59
C TRP A 574 23.23 -15.50 -10.10
N GLU A 575 24.00 -14.61 -10.72
CA GLU A 575 23.73 -14.14 -12.07
C GLU A 575 23.91 -15.23 -13.13
N ASP A 576 24.85 -16.14 -12.90
CA ASP A 576 25.07 -17.32 -13.73
C ASP A 576 23.85 -18.25 -13.73
N GLN A 577 23.11 -18.33 -12.61
CA GLN A 577 21.89 -19.12 -12.48
C GLN A 577 20.66 -18.41 -13.03
N PHE A 578 20.67 -17.08 -13.09
CA PHE A 578 19.53 -16.28 -13.54
C PHE A 578 19.36 -16.25 -15.06
N ASP A 579 20.42 -16.62 -15.79
CA ASP A 579 20.42 -16.73 -17.25
C ASP A 579 19.66 -17.99 -17.72
N VAL A 580 18.35 -17.83 -17.93
CA VAL A 580 17.41 -18.84 -18.43
C VAL A 580 16.49 -18.25 -19.51
N SER A 581 16.08 -19.07 -20.48
CA SER A 581 15.36 -18.62 -21.69
C SER A 581 13.99 -17.98 -21.44
N ASN A 582 13.34 -18.32 -20.32
CA ASN A 582 12.00 -17.84 -19.95
C ASN A 582 12.02 -16.56 -19.10
N ILE A 583 13.20 -15.96 -18.88
CA ILE A 583 13.38 -14.67 -18.23
C ILE A 583 14.12 -13.75 -19.20
N LEU A 584 13.54 -12.59 -19.50
CA LEU A 584 14.15 -11.59 -20.36
C LEU A 584 14.23 -10.25 -19.65
N THR A 585 15.41 -9.63 -19.63
CA THR A 585 15.60 -8.25 -19.17
C THR A 585 15.96 -7.37 -20.36
N THR A 586 15.25 -6.25 -20.52
CA THR A 586 15.51 -5.25 -21.56
C THR A 586 15.46 -3.84 -20.98
N ASP A 587 16.09 -2.90 -21.66
CA ASP A 587 15.99 -1.48 -21.33
C ASP A 587 14.80 -0.85 -22.04
N ALA A 588 14.16 0.14 -21.41
CA ALA A 588 13.28 1.09 -22.09
C ALA A 588 13.40 2.49 -21.48
N LEU A 589 13.05 3.50 -22.29
CA LEU A 589 13.12 4.91 -21.90
C LEU A 589 11.75 5.41 -21.43
N ILE A 590 11.72 6.06 -20.27
CA ILE A 590 10.55 6.77 -19.75
C ILE A 590 10.74 8.26 -19.93
N TYR A 591 9.85 8.87 -20.70
CA TYR A 591 9.88 10.31 -20.97
C TYR A 591 9.01 11.07 -19.94
N HIS A 592 9.33 12.34 -19.72
CA HIS A 592 8.48 13.23 -18.93
C HIS A 592 8.12 14.49 -19.71
N LYS A 593 6.85 14.87 -19.67
CA LYS A 593 6.34 16.11 -20.23
C LYS A 593 6.21 17.15 -19.12
N ASP A 594 6.98 18.24 -19.23
CA ASP A 594 6.98 19.34 -18.26
C ASP A 594 5.69 20.16 -18.25
N GLU A 595 4.95 20.20 -19.36
CA GLU A 595 3.70 20.94 -19.42
C GLU A 595 2.67 20.30 -18.50
N LEU A 596 2.14 21.11 -17.58
CA LEU A 596 0.98 20.77 -16.78
C LEU A 596 -0.20 20.46 -17.69
N VAL A 597 -0.72 19.25 -17.59
CA VAL A 597 -1.96 18.89 -18.27
C VAL A 597 -3.13 19.33 -17.39
N ASN A 598 -3.77 20.44 -17.78
CA ASN A 598 -5.03 20.86 -17.18
C ASN A 598 -6.14 19.99 -17.75
N ASN A 599 -6.62 19.01 -16.98
CA ASN A 599 -7.89 18.37 -17.26
C ASN A 599 -8.98 19.37 -16.81
N ASN A 600 -9.64 20.00 -17.78
CA ASN A 600 -10.77 20.90 -17.55
C ASN A 600 -12.01 20.11 -17.13
#